data_AF-A0A960PD38-F1
#
_entry.id   AF-A0A960PD38-F1
#
_cell.length_a   1.000
_cell.length_b   1.000
_cell.length_c   1.000
_cell.angle_alpha   90.00
_cell.angle_beta   90.00
_cell.angle_gamma   90.00
#
_symmetry.space_group_name_H-M   'P 1'
#
loop_
_entity.id
_entity.type
_entity.pdbx_description
1 polymer ?
#
loop_
_entity_poly.entity_id
_entity_poly.type
_entity_poly.pdbx_seq_one_letter_code
_entity_poly.pdbx_strand_id
1 'polypeptide(L)' 'MSPYEVIRGPLVTEKSETLRAEQLTMSFRVHRNATKTDIRNAVRKVFNVEVADV' A
#
# COMPACT_ATOMS: atom_id res chain seq x y z
N MET A 1 2.69 15.41 1.65
CA MET A 1 1.50 14.69 2.15
C MET A 1 1.91 13.91 3.39
N SER A 2 1.11 13.89 4.46
CA SER A 2 1.46 13.08 5.64
C SER A 2 1.35 11.58 5.30
N PRO A 3 2.28 10.71 5.74
CA PRO A 3 2.22 9.25 5.49
C PRO A 3 0.87 8.63 5.87
N TYR A 4 0.25 9.14 6.93
CA TYR A 4 -1.03 8.67 7.45
C TYR A 4 -2.24 9.13 6.63
N GLU A 5 -2.08 10.13 5.76
CA GLU A 5 -3.13 10.56 4.83
C GLU A 5 -3.06 9.80 3.50
N VAL A 6 -1.87 9.29 3.15
CA VAL A 6 -1.62 8.56 1.90
C VAL A 6 -2.36 7.23 1.91
N ILE A 7 -2.26 6.44 2.99
CA ILE A 7 -2.88 5.12 3.12
C ILE A 7 -4.20 5.26 3.86
N ARG A 8 -5.32 5.09 3.15
CA ARG A 8 -6.67 5.20 3.73
C ARG A 8 -7.15 3.89 4.35
N GLY A 9 -6.54 2.76 4.00
CA GLY A 9 -6.83 1.45 4.56
C GLY A 9 -6.59 0.31 3.56
N PRO A 10 -6.68 -0.95 4.00
CA PRO A 10 -6.55 -2.11 3.12
C PRO A 10 -7.74 -2.20 2.16
N LEU A 11 -7.48 -2.76 0.98
CA LEU A 11 -8.51 -3.16 0.02
C LEU A 11 -8.60 -4.68 0.05
N VAL A 12 -9.62 -5.20 0.72
CA VAL A 12 -9.85 -6.64 0.86
C VAL A 12 -10.97 -7.07 -0.08
N THR A 13 -10.63 -7.96 -1.00
CA THR A 13 -11.45 -8.58 -2.03
C THR A 13 -10.88 -9.97 -2.32
N GLU A 14 -11.64 -10.85 -2.95
CA GLU A 14 -11.16 -12.19 -3.32
C GLU A 14 -9.84 -12.11 -4.11
N LYS A 15 -9.77 -11.21 -5.10
CA LYS A 15 -8.57 -11.01 -5.92
C LYS A 15 -7.38 -10.48 -5.11
N SER A 16 -7.59 -9.56 -4.17
CA SER A 16 -6.48 -9.03 -3.36
C SER A 16 -5.94 -10.07 -2.40
N GLU A 17 -6.79 -10.97 -1.88
CA GLU A 17 -6.34 -12.10 -1.06
C GLU A 17 -5.52 -13.10 -1.88
N THR A 18 -5.91 -13.38 -3.12
CA THR A 18 -5.10 -14.19 -4.05
C THR A 18 -3.72 -13.56 -4.27
N LEU A 19 -3.64 -12.26 -4.57
CA LEU A 19 -2.37 -11.55 -4.73
C LEU A 19 -1.50 -11.56 -3.46
N ARG A 20 -2.13 -11.48 -2.28
CA ARG A 20 -1.43 -11.57 -0.99
C ARG A 20 -0.78 -12.93 -0.81
N ALA A 21 -1.54 -14.00 -1.08
CA ALA A 21 -1.10 -15.37 -0.86
C ALA A 21 -0.06 -15.83 -1.89
N GLU A 22 -0.27 -15.50 -3.16
CA GLU A 22 0.54 -16.03 -4.26
C GLU A 22 1.72 -15.13 -4.65
N GLN A 23 1.60 -13.82 -4.43
CA GLN A 23 2.55 -12.83 -4.97
C GLN A 23 3.12 -11.89 -3.90
N LEU A 24 2.89 -12.16 -2.61
CA LEU A 24 3.34 -11.32 -1.49
C LEU A 24 2.98 -9.83 -1.68
N THR A 25 1.86 -9.56 -2.35
CA THR A 25 1.45 -8.21 -2.75
C THR A 25 0.25 -7.75 -1.94
N MET A 26 0.35 -6.58 -1.31
CA MET A 26 -0.75 -5.98 -0.57
C MET A 26 -1.46 -4.87 -1.32
N SER A 27 -2.79 -4.84 -1.19
CA SER A 27 -3.66 -3.86 -1.86
C SER A 27 -4.20 -2.85 -0.84
N PHE A 28 -4.06 -1.57 -1.15
CA PHE A 28 -4.50 -0.47 -0.29
C PHE A 28 -5.36 0.54 -1.06
N ARG A 29 -6.35 1.11 -0.38
CA ARG A 29 -6.99 2.35 -0.82
C ARG A 29 -6.09 3.51 -0.44
N VAL A 30 -5.73 4.33 -1.42
CA VAL A 30 -4.81 5.45 -1.25
C VAL A 30 -5.47 6.80 -1.55
N HIS A 31 -4.84 7.88 -1.12
CA HIS A 31 -5.27 9.23 -1.49
C HIS A 31 -5.19 9.44 -3.01
N ARG A 32 -6.22 10.04 -3.62
CA ARG A 32 -6.31 10.20 -5.09
C ARG A 32 -5.11 10.94 -5.71
N ASN A 33 -4.53 11.88 -4.97
CA ASN A 33 -3.39 12.69 -5.42
C ASN A 33 -2.04 12.13 -4.94
N ALA A 34 -1.99 10.93 -4.35
CA ALA A 34 -0.73 10.34 -3.91
C ALA A 34 0.07 9.82 -5.11
N THR A 35 1.36 10.13 -5.14
CA THR A 35 2.28 9.58 -6.14
C THR A 35 2.83 8.22 -5.70
N LYS A 36 3.43 7.45 -6.63
CA LYS A 36 4.09 6.18 -6.30
C LYS A 36 5.18 6.34 -5.23
N THR A 37 5.91 7.45 -5.26
CA THR A 37 6.93 7.79 -4.26
C THR A 37 6.31 8.02 -2.88
N ASP A 38 5.17 8.70 -2.82
CA ASP A 38 4.44 8.92 -1.55
C ASP A 38 3.96 7.60 -0.96
N ILE A 39 3.38 6.72 -1.79
CA ILE A 39 2.88 5.41 -1.37
C ILE A 39 4.02 4.54 -0.84
N ARG A 40 5.14 4.45 -1.58
CA ARG A 40 6.33 3.70 -1.15
C ARG A 40 6.82 4.19 0.21
N ASN A 41 6.98 5.50 0.38
CA ASN A 41 7.46 6.09 1.63
C ASN A 41 6.46 5.91 2.79
N ALA A 42 5.16 6.00 2.51
CA ALA A 42 4.13 5.80 3.52
C ALA A 42 4.10 4.36 4.03
N VAL A 43 4.12 3.37 3.14
CA VAL A 43 4.10 1.94 3.52
C VAL A 43 5.34 1.60 4.35
N ARG A 44 6.52 2.05 3.92
CA ARG A 44 7.78 1.84 4.66
C ARG A 44 7.71 2.42 6.06
N LYS A 45 7.22 3.66 6.21
CA LYS A 45 7.15 4.34 7.53
C LYS A 45 6.09 3.76 8.46
N VAL A 46 4.90 3.45 7.94
CA VAL A 46 3.76 3.01 8.77
C VAL A 46 3.95 1.57 9.24
N PHE A 47 4.46 0.70 8.37
CA PHE A 47 4.57 -0.73 8.66
C PHE A 47 6.00 -1.20 8.95
N ASN A 48 7.00 -0.32 8.82
CA ASN A 48 8.42 -0.63 9.01
C ASN A 48 8.89 -1.83 8.16
N VAL A 49 8.53 -1.81 6.87
CA VAL A 49 8.85 -2.84 5.88
C VAL A 49 9.59 -2.24 4.69
N GLU A 50 10.23 -3.09 3.88
CA GLU A 50 10.76 -2.69 2.58
C GLU A 50 9.78 -3.00 1.45
N VAL A 51 9.73 -2.12 0.44
CA VAL A 51 8.79 -2.21 -0.68
C VAL A 51 9.60 -2.50 -1.94
N ALA A 52 9.29 -3.61 -2.62
CA ALA A 52 9.91 -3.95 -3.90
C ALA A 52 9.39 -3.04 -5.01
N ASP A 53 8.08 -3.05 -5.27
CA ASP A 53 7.44 -2.28 -6.34
C ASP A 53 6.08 -1.67 -5.91
N VAL A 54 5.63 -0.65 -6.65
CA VAL A 54 4.35 0.08 -6.44
C VAL A 54 3.65 0.37 -7.76
#